data_AF-A0A931WDY0-F1
#
_entry.id   AF-A0A931WDY0-F1
#
_cell.length_a   1.000
_cell.length_b   1.000
_cell.length_c   1.000
_cell.angle_alpha   90.00
_cell.angle_beta   90.00
_cell.angle_gamma   90.00
#
_symmetry.space_group_name_H-M   'P 1'
#
loop_
_entity.id
_entity.type
_entity.pdbx_description
1 polymer ?
#
loop_
_entity_poly.entity_id
_entity_poly.type
_entity_poly.pdbx_seq_one_letter_code
_entity_poly.pdbx_strand_id
1 'polypeptide(L)'
;MKTKNKIYIVSAFFSLSSLALLLFLVFPTINKIKAYSDDFLSKKRSTDTLKIQAIEVDKFKKNYDIYKPNLEKIDQLFIDKKSPVYFIEFLEKTAFESGIHPEISLSPYSLEETEEEEGKTIITFQFFSSGDYLSILKFTKLLETGPYLVQIKNLTIKNSESESLSAGNFSGKVDAAFLITVFAQSQEE
;
A
#
# COMPACT_ATOMS: atom_id res chain seq x y z
N MET A 1 -5.11 63.03 -55.90
CA MET A 1 -5.87 62.69 -54.66
C MET A 1 -5.88 63.90 -53.73
N LYS A 2 -7.05 64.36 -53.28
CA LYS A 2 -7.20 65.54 -52.39
C LYS A 2 -6.43 65.31 -51.08
N THR A 3 -5.62 66.29 -50.67
CA THR A 3 -4.73 66.29 -49.49
C THR A 3 -5.36 65.79 -48.19
N LYS A 4 -6.68 65.97 -48.03
CA LYS A 4 -7.45 65.49 -46.86
C LYS A 4 -7.40 63.96 -46.68
N ASN A 5 -7.42 63.16 -47.76
CA ASN A 5 -7.41 61.70 -47.66
C ASN A 5 -6.06 61.13 -47.20
N LYS A 6 -4.95 61.85 -47.47
CA LYS A 6 -3.60 61.42 -47.08
C LYS A 6 -3.38 61.52 -45.57
N ILE A 7 -3.97 62.52 -44.92
CA ILE A 7 -3.89 62.73 -43.46
C ILE A 7 -4.63 61.62 -42.71
N TYR A 8 -5.82 61.21 -43.18
CA TYR A 8 -6.56 60.09 -42.57
C TYR A 8 -5.80 58.76 -42.64
N ILE A 9 -5.12 58.48 -43.76
CA ILE A 9 -4.33 57.24 -43.91
C ILE A 9 -3.13 57.23 -42.95
N VAL A 10 -2.40 58.34 -42.84
CA VAL A 10 -1.26 58.44 -41.91
C VAL A 10 -1.72 58.32 -40.46
N SER A 11 -2.84 58.97 -40.10
CA SER A 11 -3.43 58.87 -38.76
C SER A 11 -3.88 57.43 -38.43
N ALA A 12 -4.53 56.75 -39.38
CA ALA A 12 -4.95 55.37 -39.21
C ALA A 12 -3.75 54.41 -39.02
N PHE A 13 -2.68 54.60 -39.81
CA PHE A 13 -1.46 53.81 -39.67
C PHE A 13 -0.77 54.04 -38.32
N PHE A 14 -0.68 55.29 -37.88
CA PHE A 14 -0.09 55.63 -36.58
C PHE A 14 -0.89 55.03 -35.41
N SER A 15 -2.22 55.12 -35.48
CA SER A 15 -3.11 54.52 -34.47
C SER A 15 -2.97 53.00 -34.42
N LEU A 16 -2.94 52.34 -35.59
CA LEU A 16 -2.77 50.89 -35.68
C LEU A 16 -1.40 50.43 -35.17
N SER A 17 -0.34 51.18 -35.50
CA SER A 17 1.02 50.91 -35.01
C SER A 17 1.11 51.08 -33.49
N SER A 18 0.48 52.11 -32.93
CA SER A 18 0.39 52.31 -31.48
C SER A 18 -0.37 51.18 -30.78
N LEU A 19 -1.47 50.70 -31.37
CA LEU A 19 -2.24 49.58 -30.83
C LEU A 19 -1.46 48.26 -30.89
N ALA A 20 -0.74 48.03 -32.00
CA ALA A 20 0.13 46.88 -32.15
C ALA A 20 1.26 46.88 -31.10
N LEU A 21 1.87 48.03 -30.82
CA LEU A 21 2.87 48.17 -29.76
C LEU A 21 2.28 47.86 -28.37
N LEU A 22 1.08 48.35 -28.05
CA LEU A 22 0.41 48.04 -26.78
C LEU A 22 0.13 46.54 -26.66
N LEU A 23 -0.39 45.90 -27.70
CA LEU A 23 -0.62 44.46 -27.70
C LEU A 23 0.69 43.67 -27.59
N PHE A 24 1.75 44.08 -28.28
CA PHE A 24 2.99 43.32 -28.31
C PHE A 24 3.90 43.57 -27.10
N LEU A 25 3.78 44.69 -26.39
CA LEU A 25 4.52 44.92 -25.14
C LEU A 25 3.70 44.57 -23.89
N VAL A 26 2.47 45.07 -23.78
CA VAL A 26 1.72 45.02 -22.53
C VAL A 26 1.18 43.60 -22.28
N PHE A 27 0.59 42.98 -23.30
CA PHE A 27 0.01 41.63 -23.18
C PHE A 27 1.02 40.56 -22.74
N PRO A 28 2.20 40.39 -23.38
CA PRO A 28 3.14 39.38 -22.93
C PRO A 28 3.74 39.70 -21.55
N THR A 29 3.82 40.98 -21.18
CA THR A 29 4.33 41.39 -19.86
C THR A 29 3.35 40.99 -18.76
N ILE A 30 2.05 41.21 -18.94
CA ILE A 30 1.02 40.78 -17.98
C ILE A 30 1.00 39.25 -17.85
N ASN A 31 1.08 38.53 -18.96
CA ASN A 31 1.10 37.07 -18.93
C ASN A 31 2.34 36.51 -18.21
N LYS A 32 3.51 37.13 -18.40
CA LYS A 32 4.73 36.76 -17.66
C LYS A 32 4.58 37.04 -16.15
N ILE A 33 4.03 38.19 -15.76
CA ILE A 33 3.79 38.51 -14.34
C ILE A 33 2.86 37.47 -13.71
N LYS A 34 1.79 37.09 -14.40
CA LYS A 34 0.88 36.04 -13.92
C LYS A 34 1.61 34.71 -13.73
N ALA A 35 2.40 34.28 -14.72
CA ALA A 35 3.18 33.06 -14.64
C ALA A 35 4.17 33.07 -13.47
N TYR A 36 4.89 34.18 -13.24
CA TYR A 36 5.80 34.32 -12.10
C TYR A 36 5.07 34.35 -10.75
N SER A 37 3.88 34.96 -10.70
CA SER A 37 3.05 34.95 -9.48
C SER A 37 2.58 33.54 -9.15
N ASP A 38 2.13 32.78 -10.14
CA ASP A 38 1.68 31.40 -9.96
C ASP A 38 2.86 30.50 -9.53
N ASP A 39 4.04 30.66 -10.15
CA ASP A 39 5.26 29.95 -9.76
C ASP A 39 5.68 30.29 -8.31
N PHE A 40 5.69 31.57 -7.95
CA PHE A 40 6.00 32.02 -6.59
C PHE A 40 5.04 31.43 -5.55
N LEU A 41 3.73 31.40 -5.84
CA LEU A 41 2.74 30.78 -4.97
C LEU A 41 2.96 29.27 -4.83
N SER A 42 3.30 28.59 -5.92
CA SER A 42 3.62 27.15 -5.88
C SER A 42 4.85 26.87 -5.02
N LYS A 43 5.89 27.70 -5.14
CA LYS A 43 7.14 27.58 -4.40
C LYS A 43 7.00 27.94 -2.93
N LYS A 44 6.11 28.89 -2.62
CA LYS A 44 5.73 29.20 -1.23
C LYS A 44 5.02 28.01 -0.60
N ARG A 45 4.03 27.41 -1.29
CA ARG A 45 3.31 26.22 -0.80
C ARG A 45 4.25 25.05 -0.53
N SER A 46 5.18 24.76 -1.44
CA SER A 46 6.15 23.68 -1.21
C SER A 46 7.07 23.98 -0.02
N THR A 47 7.48 25.24 0.17
CA THR A 47 8.27 25.66 1.33
C THR A 47 7.49 25.49 2.65
N ASP A 48 6.21 25.85 2.66
CA ASP A 48 5.36 25.68 3.84
C ASP A 48 5.12 24.20 4.15
N THR A 49 4.92 23.36 3.13
CA THR A 49 4.85 21.90 3.30
C THR A 49 6.16 21.34 3.86
N LEU A 50 7.33 21.76 3.35
CA LEU A 50 8.63 21.32 3.85
C LEU A 50 8.85 21.74 5.31
N LYS A 51 8.41 22.93 5.71
CA LYS A 51 8.46 23.36 7.12
C LYS A 51 7.60 22.48 8.01
N ILE A 52 6.39 22.14 7.57
CA ILE A 52 5.50 21.24 8.32
C ILE A 52 6.16 19.86 8.46
N GLN A 53 6.68 19.31 7.36
CA GLN A 53 7.39 18.03 7.39
C GLN A 53 8.61 18.07 8.33
N ALA A 54 9.40 19.15 8.32
CA ALA A 54 10.54 19.31 9.22
C ALA A 54 10.11 19.36 10.70
N ILE A 55 9.00 20.03 11.01
CA ILE A 55 8.42 20.06 12.36
C ILE A 55 7.98 18.66 12.78
N GLU A 56 7.33 17.90 11.91
CA GLU A 56 6.91 16.53 12.24
C GLU A 56 8.10 15.58 12.42
N VAL A 57 9.16 15.73 11.63
CA VAL A 57 10.42 14.98 11.85
C VAL A 57 11.06 15.33 13.19
N ASP A 58 11.09 16.60 13.57
CA ASP A 58 11.63 17.04 14.86
C ASP A 58 10.78 16.52 16.03
N LYS A 59 9.45 16.55 15.90
CA LYS A 59 8.53 15.93 16.87
C LYS A 59 8.76 14.42 16.96
N PHE A 60 8.93 13.73 15.84
CA PHE A 60 9.21 12.30 15.84
C PHE A 60 10.52 12.00 16.57
N LYS A 61 11.59 12.75 16.29
CA LYS A 61 12.89 12.61 16.97
C LYS A 61 12.79 12.85 18.48
N LYS A 62 12.10 13.91 18.89
CA LYS A 62 11.88 14.22 20.32
C LYS A 62 11.10 13.15 21.06
N ASN A 63 10.17 12.49 20.37
CA ASN A 63 9.33 11.44 20.94
C ASN A 63 9.84 10.03 20.57
N TYR A 64 11.04 9.91 20.00
CA TYR A 64 11.55 8.62 19.50
C TYR A 64 11.63 7.58 20.61
N ASP A 65 12.12 7.95 21.80
CA ASP A 65 12.19 7.04 22.95
C ASP A 65 10.80 6.55 23.42
N ILE A 66 9.76 7.34 23.18
CA ILE A 66 8.37 6.96 23.48
C ILE A 66 7.85 5.97 22.44
N TYR A 67 8.23 6.13 21.17
CA TYR A 67 7.82 5.25 20.07
C TYR A 67 8.63 3.96 19.98
N LYS A 68 9.90 4.00 20.40
CA LYS A 68 10.87 2.91 20.26
C LYS A 68 10.34 1.56 20.76
N PRO A 69 9.71 1.43 21.94
CA PRO A 69 9.18 0.14 22.40
C PRO A 69 8.06 -0.40 21.50
N ASN A 70 7.29 0.46 20.84
CA ASN A 70 6.26 0.04 19.91
C ASN A 70 6.84 -0.33 18.54
N LEU A 71 7.88 0.39 18.09
CA LEU A 71 8.61 0.05 16.87
C LEU A 71 9.30 -1.32 17.00
N GLU A 72 9.96 -1.57 18.14
CA GLU A 72 10.59 -2.87 18.43
C GLU A 72 9.56 -4.02 18.46
N LYS A 73 8.32 -3.76 18.95
CA LYS A 73 7.23 -4.75 18.88
C LYS A 73 6.78 -5.02 17.45
N ILE A 74 6.74 -3.99 16.59
CA ILE A 74 6.40 -4.14 15.18
C ILE A 74 7.46 -4.96 14.45
N ASP A 75 8.75 -4.73 14.76
CA ASP A 75 9.87 -5.47 14.16
C ASP A 75 9.83 -6.97 14.48
N GLN A 76 9.30 -7.33 15.66
CA GLN A 76 9.10 -8.72 16.09
C GLN A 76 7.96 -9.43 15.36
N LEU A 77 7.07 -8.71 14.67
CA LEU A 77 5.96 -9.32 13.92
C LEU A 77 6.42 -9.94 12.59
N PHE A 78 7.59 -9.54 12.09
CA PHE A 78 8.13 -10.03 10.82
C PHE A 78 8.93 -11.31 11.02
N ILE A 79 8.83 -12.23 10.06
CA ILE A 79 9.57 -13.50 10.10
C ILE A 79 10.98 -13.35 9.49
N ASP A 80 11.87 -14.28 9.84
CA ASP A 80 13.16 -14.42 9.16
C ASP A 80 12.96 -15.09 7.79
N LYS A 81 13.32 -14.36 6.72
CA LYS A 81 13.27 -14.84 5.33
C LYS A 81 14.09 -16.12 5.14
N LYS A 82 15.26 -16.22 5.77
CA LYS A 82 16.22 -17.31 5.56
C LYS A 82 15.77 -18.61 6.21
N SER A 83 14.93 -18.52 7.24
CA SER A 83 14.45 -19.68 7.98
C SER A 83 13.07 -19.41 8.59
N PRO A 84 11.97 -19.65 7.85
CA PRO A 84 10.61 -19.48 8.37
C PRO A 84 10.18 -20.61 9.33
N VAL A 85 11.13 -21.34 9.94
CA VAL A 85 10.87 -22.52 10.78
C VAL A 85 9.96 -22.16 11.95
N TYR A 86 10.22 -21.05 12.64
CA TYR A 86 9.39 -20.59 13.75
C TYR A 86 7.96 -20.22 13.35
N PHE A 87 7.75 -19.82 12.10
CA PHE A 87 6.41 -19.55 11.58
C PHE A 87 5.66 -20.85 11.29
N ILE A 88 6.34 -21.85 10.71
CA ILE A 88 5.76 -23.18 10.47
C ILE A 88 5.39 -23.84 11.80
N GLU A 89 6.29 -23.82 12.79
CA GLU A 89 6.01 -24.33 14.14
C GLU A 89 4.80 -23.64 14.78
N PHE A 90 4.65 -22.34 14.56
CA PHE A 90 3.49 -21.59 15.00
C PHE A 90 2.20 -22.03 14.30
N LEU A 91 2.21 -22.27 12.98
CA LEU A 91 1.05 -22.79 12.25
C LEU A 91 0.64 -24.18 12.78
N GLU A 92 1.61 -25.06 12.99
CA GLU A 92 1.38 -26.41 13.52
C GLU A 92 0.79 -26.38 14.93
N LYS A 93 1.38 -25.56 15.82
CA LYS A 93 0.88 -25.39 17.18
C LYS A 93 -0.53 -24.78 17.19
N THR A 94 -0.77 -23.77 16.36
CA THR A 94 -2.08 -23.12 16.25
C THR A 94 -3.14 -24.10 15.73
N ALA A 95 -2.78 -24.95 14.77
CA ALA A 95 -3.65 -26.01 14.26
C ALA A 95 -4.00 -27.01 15.37
N PHE A 96 -3.01 -27.48 16.12
CA PHE A 96 -3.20 -28.39 17.25
C PHE A 96 -4.10 -27.78 18.34
N GLU A 97 -3.84 -26.54 18.75
CA GLU A 97 -4.66 -25.83 19.76
C GLU A 97 -6.10 -25.57 19.29
N SER A 98 -6.29 -25.48 17.97
CA SER A 98 -7.61 -25.30 17.36
C SER A 98 -8.38 -26.62 17.19
N GLY A 99 -7.73 -27.77 17.37
CA GLY A 99 -8.35 -29.08 17.20
C GLY A 99 -8.51 -29.49 15.73
N ILE A 100 -7.73 -28.90 14.81
CA ILE A 100 -7.74 -29.25 13.39
C ILE A 100 -6.53 -30.11 13.06
N HIS A 101 -6.67 -31.01 12.09
CA HIS A 101 -5.55 -31.81 11.60
C HIS A 101 -4.87 -31.08 10.43
N PRO A 102 -3.64 -30.59 10.62
CA PRO A 102 -2.92 -29.91 9.56
C PRO A 102 -2.41 -30.92 8.54
N GLU A 103 -2.76 -30.74 7.27
CA GLU A 103 -2.05 -31.32 6.14
C GLU A 103 -1.22 -30.21 5.51
N ILE A 104 -0.04 -30.00 6.07
CA ILE A 104 0.88 -28.98 5.59
C ILE A 104 1.54 -29.51 4.32
N SER A 105 0.96 -29.20 3.17
CA SER A 105 1.71 -29.23 1.92
C SER A 105 2.51 -27.94 1.82
N LEU A 106 3.71 -27.96 2.42
CA LEU A 106 4.76 -26.97 2.12
C LEU A 106 5.23 -27.22 0.69
N SER A 107 4.38 -26.94 -0.29
CA SER A 107 4.89 -26.58 -1.60
C SER A 107 5.44 -25.17 -1.42
N PRO A 108 6.76 -24.94 -1.52
CA PRO A 108 7.30 -23.59 -1.66
C PRO A 108 6.88 -23.09 -3.04
N TYR A 109 5.59 -22.79 -3.22
CA TYR A 109 5.06 -22.29 -4.48
C TYR A 109 5.63 -20.90 -4.81
N SER A 110 6.39 -20.30 -3.89
CA SER A 110 7.26 -19.16 -4.17
C SER A 110 8.27 -18.91 -3.05
N LEU A 111 9.27 -19.77 -2.89
CA LEU A 111 10.59 -19.21 -2.49
C LEU A 111 11.21 -18.41 -3.65
N GLU A 112 10.67 -18.55 -4.87
CA GLU A 112 11.16 -17.94 -6.10
C GLU A 112 10.46 -16.63 -6.50
N GLU A 113 9.30 -16.30 -5.92
CA GLU A 113 8.66 -14.98 -6.09
C GLU A 113 8.68 -14.25 -4.76
N THR A 114 9.86 -13.75 -4.38
CA THR A 114 9.91 -12.51 -3.61
C THR A 114 9.35 -11.44 -4.56
N GLU A 115 8.03 -11.35 -4.71
CA GLU A 115 7.45 -10.13 -5.25
C GLU A 115 7.82 -9.06 -4.23
N GLU A 116 8.77 -8.19 -4.61
CA GLU A 116 8.92 -6.90 -3.97
C GLU A 116 7.66 -6.08 -4.31
N GLU A 117 6.52 -6.46 -3.75
CA GLU A 117 5.38 -5.56 -3.64
C GLU A 117 5.87 -4.40 -2.76
N GLU A 118 6.26 -3.31 -3.42
CA GLU A 118 6.59 -2.04 -2.76
C GLU A 118 7.76 -2.16 -1.76
N GLY A 119 8.79 -2.95 -2.08
CA GLY A 119 9.99 -3.10 -1.25
C GLY A 119 9.81 -3.96 0.01
N LYS A 120 8.74 -4.75 0.08
CA LYS A 120 8.49 -5.71 1.18
C LYS A 120 8.83 -7.11 0.73
N THR A 121 9.56 -7.86 1.55
CA THR A 121 9.74 -9.29 1.35
C THR A 121 8.51 -10.01 1.92
N ILE A 122 7.81 -10.75 1.09
CA ILE A 122 6.68 -11.59 1.50
C ILE A 122 6.96 -13.06 1.20
N ILE A 123 6.38 -13.96 2.00
CA ILE A 123 6.40 -15.41 1.75
C ILE A 123 4.97 -15.91 1.81
N THR A 124 4.57 -16.72 0.82
CA THR A 124 3.22 -17.27 0.75
C THR A 124 3.23 -18.77 1.03
N PHE A 125 2.32 -19.19 1.92
CA PHE A 125 2.13 -20.56 2.39
C PHE A 125 0.75 -21.05 1.95
N GLN A 126 0.70 -22.28 1.44
CA GLN A 126 -0.54 -23.03 1.28
C GLN A 126 -0.70 -23.97 2.46
N PHE A 127 -1.82 -23.86 3.17
CA PHE A 127 -2.11 -24.67 4.35
C PHE A 127 -3.44 -25.38 4.16
N PHE A 128 -3.42 -26.72 4.19
CA PHE A 128 -4.61 -27.54 4.10
C PHE A 128 -4.91 -28.13 5.46
N SER A 129 -6.19 -28.25 5.79
CA SER A 129 -6.62 -28.82 7.07
C SER A 129 -8.01 -29.45 6.95
N SER A 130 -8.28 -30.40 7.83
CA SER A 130 -9.60 -30.98 8.00
C SER A 130 -10.02 -30.88 9.47
N GLY A 131 -11.30 -30.65 9.70
CA GLY A 131 -11.85 -30.47 11.05
C GLY A 131 -13.31 -30.03 11.02
N ASP A 132 -13.89 -29.69 12.16
CA ASP A 132 -15.20 -29.05 12.18
C ASP A 132 -15.11 -27.55 11.84
N TYR A 133 -16.21 -26.98 11.35
CA TYR A 133 -16.26 -25.58 10.94
C TYR A 133 -15.85 -24.59 12.06
N LEU A 134 -16.21 -24.87 13.32
CA LEU A 134 -15.89 -23.98 14.44
C LEU A 134 -14.39 -24.03 14.76
N SER A 135 -13.77 -25.19 14.66
CA SER A 135 -12.33 -25.38 14.81
C SER A 135 -11.53 -24.67 13.71
N ILE A 136 -12.02 -24.66 12.47
CA ILE A 136 -11.45 -23.86 11.38
C ILE A 136 -11.54 -22.36 11.67
N LEU A 137 -12.69 -21.86 12.14
CA LEU A 137 -12.82 -20.45 12.53
C LEU A 137 -11.93 -20.08 13.73
N LYS A 138 -11.78 -21.00 14.69
CA LYS A 138 -10.90 -20.83 15.83
C LYS A 138 -9.44 -20.71 15.37
N PHE A 139 -9.02 -21.55 14.43
CA PHE A 139 -7.70 -21.45 13.80
C PHE A 139 -7.49 -20.10 13.12
N THR A 140 -8.43 -19.67 12.27
CA THR A 140 -8.36 -18.35 11.60
C THR A 140 -8.19 -17.23 12.63
N LYS A 141 -8.98 -17.25 13.70
CA LYS A 141 -8.89 -16.25 14.76
C LYS A 141 -7.52 -16.24 15.44
N LEU A 142 -6.98 -17.41 15.80
CA LEU A 142 -5.68 -17.50 16.46
C LEU A 142 -4.53 -17.09 15.53
N LEU A 143 -4.66 -17.41 14.24
CA LEU A 143 -3.73 -16.97 13.19
C LEU A 143 -3.70 -15.44 13.09
N GLU A 144 -4.88 -14.79 13.08
CA GLU A 144 -5.00 -13.32 13.00
C GLU A 144 -4.58 -12.57 14.26
N THR A 145 -4.74 -13.18 15.45
CA THR A 145 -4.28 -12.58 16.72
C THR A 145 -2.89 -13.07 17.14
N GLY A 146 -2.19 -13.75 16.25
CA GLY A 146 -0.88 -14.33 16.49
C GLY A 146 0.23 -13.27 16.61
N PRO A 147 1.47 -13.72 16.91
CA PRO A 147 2.61 -12.83 17.05
C PRO A 147 3.22 -12.39 15.72
N TYR A 148 2.68 -12.84 14.58
CA TYR A 148 3.24 -12.57 13.26
C TYR A 148 2.30 -11.69 12.43
N LEU A 149 2.87 -10.85 11.58
CA LEU A 149 2.12 -10.10 10.60
C LEU A 149 1.75 -11.02 9.44
N VAL A 150 0.50 -11.47 9.45
CA VAL A 150 -0.05 -12.40 8.46
C VAL A 150 -1.21 -11.78 7.69
N GLN A 151 -1.39 -12.22 6.46
CA GLN A 151 -2.54 -11.91 5.62
C GLN A 151 -3.09 -13.20 5.02
N ILE A 152 -4.35 -13.50 5.30
CA ILE A 152 -5.07 -14.60 4.66
C ILE A 152 -5.60 -14.09 3.32
N LYS A 153 -4.91 -14.41 2.23
CA LYS A 153 -5.30 -14.00 0.87
C LYS A 153 -6.55 -14.74 0.40
N ASN A 154 -6.68 -16.01 0.77
CA ASN A 154 -7.83 -16.84 0.40
C ASN A 154 -8.10 -17.90 1.49
N LEU A 155 -9.37 -18.16 1.73
CA LEU A 155 -9.87 -19.26 2.56
C LEU A 155 -11.00 -19.95 1.82
N THR A 156 -10.78 -21.20 1.45
CA THR A 156 -11.78 -22.07 0.83
C THR A 156 -12.18 -23.15 1.82
N ILE A 157 -13.47 -23.27 2.11
CA ILE A 157 -14.03 -24.32 2.98
C ILE A 157 -15.01 -25.14 2.17
N LYS A 158 -14.86 -26.47 2.20
CA LYS A 158 -15.73 -27.44 1.52
C LYS A 158 -16.19 -28.50 2.50
N ASN A 159 -17.39 -29.03 2.32
CA ASN A 159 -17.81 -30.21 3.07
C ASN A 159 -16.96 -31.39 2.64
N SER A 160 -16.49 -32.20 3.59
CA SER A 160 -15.71 -33.38 3.25
C SER A 160 -16.63 -34.43 2.62
N GLU A 161 -16.27 -34.93 1.44
CA GLU A 161 -17.16 -35.77 0.60
C GLU A 161 -17.43 -37.17 1.19
N SER A 162 -16.73 -37.58 2.25
CA SER A 162 -16.78 -38.95 2.80
C SER A 162 -18.01 -39.31 3.64
N GLU A 163 -18.96 -38.40 3.89
CA GLU A 163 -20.15 -38.68 4.73
C GLU A 163 -21.49 -38.33 4.07
N SER A 164 -21.53 -38.32 2.74
CA SER A 164 -22.80 -38.47 2.03
C SER A 164 -23.13 -39.97 1.92
N LEU A 165 -24.25 -40.40 2.52
CA LEU A 165 -24.90 -41.73 2.47
C LEU A 165 -24.94 -42.52 3.79
N SER A 166 -25.39 -41.92 4.90
CA SER A 166 -26.17 -42.65 5.92
C SER A 166 -26.99 -41.67 6.77
N ALA A 167 -28.26 -42.00 6.98
CA ALA A 167 -29.32 -41.23 7.61
C ALA A 167 -28.91 -40.25 8.74
N GLY A 168 -29.27 -38.97 8.55
CA GLY A 168 -29.75 -38.09 9.61
C GLY A 168 -28.74 -37.35 10.48
N ASN A 169 -27.44 -37.65 10.42
CA ASN A 169 -26.43 -36.94 11.20
C ASN A 169 -25.38 -36.31 10.29
N PHE A 170 -25.49 -35.00 10.07
CA PHE A 170 -24.44 -34.19 9.47
C PHE A 170 -23.24 -34.21 10.44
N SER A 171 -22.25 -35.07 10.19
CA SER A 171 -20.95 -34.89 10.84
C SER A 171 -20.34 -33.66 10.15
N GLY A 172 -20.32 -32.54 10.88
CA GLY A 172 -19.99 -31.21 10.38
C GLY A 172 -18.52 -31.00 10.04
N LYS A 173 -17.87 -32.04 9.50
CA LYS A 173 -16.48 -32.02 9.07
C LYS A 173 -16.35 -31.32 7.71
N VAL A 174 -15.38 -30.43 7.64
CA VAL A 174 -15.04 -29.61 6.50
C VAL A 174 -13.56 -29.71 6.22
N ASP A 175 -13.23 -29.63 4.93
CA ASP A 175 -11.87 -29.47 4.45
C ASP A 175 -11.65 -27.99 4.14
N ALA A 176 -10.56 -27.43 4.63
CA ALA A 176 -10.21 -26.04 4.45
C ALA A 176 -8.83 -25.89 3.81
N ALA A 177 -8.75 -24.98 2.84
CA ALA A 177 -7.52 -24.57 2.17
C ALA A 177 -7.30 -23.08 2.39
N PHE A 178 -6.14 -22.75 2.94
CA PHE A 178 -5.71 -21.39 3.25
C PHE A 178 -4.54 -21.00 2.35
N LEU A 179 -4.61 -19.78 1.83
CA LEU A 179 -3.47 -19.10 1.21
C LEU A 179 -3.05 -17.96 2.14
N ILE A 180 -1.90 -18.13 2.81
CA ILE A 180 -1.44 -17.25 3.87
C ILE A 180 -0.15 -16.56 3.40
N THR A 181 -0.16 -15.25 3.34
CA THR A 181 1.04 -14.44 3.13
C THR A 181 1.55 -13.96 4.48
N VAL A 182 2.86 -14.04 4.71
CA VAL A 182 3.52 -13.52 5.90
C VAL A 182 4.64 -12.57 5.48
N PHE A 183 4.79 -11.49 6.23
CA PHE A 183 5.78 -10.46 5.94
C PHE A 183 7.11 -10.80 6.60
N ALA A 184 8.19 -10.70 5.84
CA ALA A 184 9.55 -10.95 6.32
C ALA A 184 10.34 -9.64 6.40
N GLN A 185 11.37 -9.63 7.26
CA GLN A 185 12.24 -8.48 7.40
C GLN A 185 12.97 -8.20 6.08
N SER A 186 12.91 -6.95 5.61
CA SER A 186 13.70 -6.49 4.46
C SER A 186 15.16 -6.35 4.90
N GLN A 187 16.09 -7.00 4.19
CA GLN A 187 17.51 -6.81 4.43
C GLN A 187 17.93 -5.57 3.62
N GLU A 188 18.32 -4.49 4.29
CA GLU A 188 19.23 -3.51 3.66
C GLU A 188 20.59 -4.21 3.51
N GLU A 189 21.05 -4.41 2.28
CA GLU A 189 22.46 -4.73 1.97
C GLU A 189 23.38 -3.54 2.22
#